data_AF-A0A9Q1ME92-F1
#
_entry.id   AF-A0A9Q1ME92-F1
#
_cell.length_a   1.000
_cell.length_b   1.000
_cell.length_c   1.000
_cell.angle_alpha   90.00
_cell.angle_beta   90.00
_cell.angle_gamma   90.00
#
_symmetry.space_group_name_H-M   'P 1'
#
loop_
_entity.id
_entity.type
_entity.pdbx_description
1 polymer ?
#
loop_
_entity_poly.entity_id
_entity_poly.type
_entity_poly.pdbx_seq_one_letter_code
_entity_poly.pdbx_strand_id
1 'polypeptide(L)'
;MAAPAAEGLTVTALRSVYHRVRQAAERSDRRADDVRVVAVTVVPNLAMVHGVDNQKLANHLDRAVSSIGRQPLKVLVQVNTSGEESKSGVDPSNCIELAKHVKLDCPNLEFSGLMTIGRPNYTSTPENFKTLLNCRTEVCKVLGMVESRCVLSMGMSTDFELEIEMDSTNVLNCCILLEQD
;
A
#
# COMPACT_ATOMS: atom_id res chain seq x y z
N MET A 1 5.41 5.10 -30.53
CA MET A 1 6.77 5.08 -29.94
C MET A 1 7.09 6.44 -29.33
N ALA A 2 6.83 6.62 -28.03
CA ALA A 2 7.37 7.73 -27.24
C ALA A 2 7.10 7.49 -25.74
N ALA A 3 7.97 6.76 -25.05
CA ALA A 3 8.06 6.81 -23.57
C ALA A 3 9.39 6.22 -23.06
N PRO A 4 10.51 6.99 -23.07
CA PRO A 4 11.62 6.68 -22.16
C PRO A 4 12.04 7.88 -21.28
N ALA A 5 11.46 9.07 -21.48
CA ALA A 5 11.89 10.29 -20.79
C ALA A 5 11.13 10.58 -19.48
N ALA A 6 9.87 10.12 -19.36
CA ALA A 6 9.01 10.42 -18.21
C ALA A 6 9.42 9.64 -16.94
N GLU A 7 9.89 8.39 -17.10
CA GLU A 7 10.35 7.54 -15.98
C GLU A 7 11.63 8.07 -15.31
N GLY A 8 12.53 8.69 -16.09
CA GLY A 8 13.79 9.23 -15.55
C GLY A 8 13.58 10.47 -14.66
N LEU A 9 12.57 11.29 -14.98
CA LEU A 9 12.25 12.51 -14.24
C LEU A 9 11.58 12.21 -12.90
N THR A 10 10.65 11.26 -12.85
CA THR A 10 9.96 10.84 -11.62
C THR A 10 10.91 10.17 -10.63
N VAL A 11 11.79 9.27 -11.09
CA VAL A 11 12.80 8.62 -10.24
C VAL A 11 13.80 9.64 -9.67
N THR A 12 14.21 10.63 -10.47
CA THR A 12 15.14 11.68 -10.02
C THR A 12 14.49 12.61 -9.00
N ALA A 13 13.22 12.99 -9.23
CA ALA A 13 12.46 13.80 -8.29
C ALA A 13 12.21 13.06 -6.96
N LEU A 14 11.85 11.77 -6.99
CA LEU A 14 11.71 10.94 -5.80
C LEU A 14 13.03 10.79 -5.04
N ARG A 15 14.16 10.57 -5.73
CA ARG A 15 15.50 10.53 -5.11
C ARG A 15 15.84 11.84 -4.40
N SER A 16 15.51 12.98 -5.01
CA SER A 16 15.71 14.30 -4.40
C SER A 16 14.84 14.51 -3.15
N VAL A 17 13.60 14.03 -3.16
CA VAL A 17 12.71 14.06 -1.99
C VAL A 17 13.25 13.15 -0.89
N TYR A 18 13.62 11.90 -1.21
CA TYR A 18 14.23 10.97 -0.26
C TYR A 18 15.51 11.52 0.36
N HIS A 19 16.37 12.16 -0.43
CA HIS A 19 17.60 12.78 0.07
C HIS A 19 17.31 13.93 1.04
N ARG A 20 16.31 14.77 0.73
CA ARG A 20 15.88 15.88 1.60
C ARG A 20 15.26 15.38 2.90
N VAL A 21 14.45 14.32 2.81
CA VAL A 21 13.83 13.69 3.99
C VAL A 21 14.89 13.05 4.87
N ARG A 22 15.86 12.35 4.28
CA ARG A 22 16.99 11.77 5.01
C ARG A 22 17.80 12.84 5.76
N GLN A 23 18.13 13.95 5.11
CA GLN A 23 18.79 15.09 5.75
C GLN A 23 17.93 15.73 6.86
N ALA A 24 16.61 15.81 6.69
CA ALA A 24 15.71 16.34 7.71
C ALA A 24 15.57 15.40 8.91
N ALA A 25 15.58 14.09 8.69
CA ALA A 25 15.55 13.06 9.73
C ALA A 25 16.83 13.10 10.58
N GLU A 26 17.99 13.18 9.92
CA GLU A 26 19.31 13.29 10.57
C GLU A 26 19.42 14.55 11.44
N ARG A 27 18.82 15.67 11.02
CA ARG A 27 18.78 16.92 11.81
C ARG A 27 17.85 16.86 13.02
N SER A 28 16.93 15.89 13.05
CA SER A 28 15.88 15.77 14.08
C SER A 28 16.13 14.60 15.04
N ASP A 29 17.34 14.03 15.04
CA ASP A 29 17.72 12.83 15.80
C ASP A 29 16.78 11.63 15.58
N ARG A 30 16.24 11.50 14.36
CA ARG A 30 15.42 10.36 13.95
C ARG A 30 16.15 9.54 12.91
N ARG A 31 16.02 8.21 12.96
CA ARG A 31 16.53 7.36 11.89
C ARG A 31 15.71 7.62 10.63
N ALA A 32 16.39 7.72 9.48
CA ALA A 32 15.73 7.91 8.20
C ALA A 32 14.73 6.78 7.89
N ASP A 33 14.98 5.58 8.40
CA ASP A 33 14.09 4.41 8.28
C ASP A 33 12.76 4.58 9.03
N ASP A 34 12.69 5.48 10.02
CA ASP A 34 11.46 5.81 10.74
C ASP A 34 10.61 6.86 10.02
N VAL A 35 11.14 7.45 8.95
CA VAL A 35 10.48 8.54 8.22
C VAL A 35 9.88 8.03 6.91
N ARG A 36 8.56 7.80 6.94
CA ARG A 36 7.81 7.40 5.75
C ARG A 36 7.59 8.57 4.80
N VAL A 37 8.23 8.52 3.64
CA VAL A 37 8.02 9.49 2.56
C VAL A 37 6.77 9.13 1.78
N VAL A 38 5.72 9.93 1.95
CA VAL A 38 4.48 9.79 1.19
C VAL A 38 4.54 10.72 -0.03
N ALA A 39 5.14 10.26 -1.12
CA ALA A 39 5.32 11.06 -2.34
C ALA A 39 4.10 10.97 -3.28
N VAL A 40 2.96 11.52 -2.86
CA VAL A 40 1.74 11.57 -3.71
C VAL A 40 1.89 12.59 -4.85
N THR A 41 2.66 13.66 -4.64
CA THR A 41 2.73 14.85 -5.52
C THR A 41 3.57 14.67 -6.78
N VAL A 42 4.43 13.66 -6.85
CA VAL A 42 5.46 13.53 -7.90
C VAL A 42 5.02 12.59 -9.03
N VAL A 43 3.89 11.88 -8.85
CA VAL A 43 3.48 10.78 -9.71
C VAL A 43 2.14 11.14 -10.36
N PRO A 44 2.14 11.71 -11.59
CA PRO A 44 0.93 12.25 -12.21
C PRO A 44 -0.17 11.19 -12.42
N ASN A 45 0.18 9.92 -12.59
CA ASN A 45 -0.75 8.82 -12.85
C ASN A 45 -0.85 7.84 -11.67
N LEU A 46 -0.68 8.30 -10.43
CA LEU A 46 -0.77 7.45 -9.25
C LEU A 46 -2.21 6.94 -9.05
N ALA A 47 -2.50 5.71 -9.44
CA ALA A 47 -3.84 5.15 -9.35
C ALA A 47 -4.14 4.59 -7.95
N MET A 48 -3.15 3.95 -7.32
CA MET A 48 -3.32 3.26 -6.04
C MET A 48 -2.05 3.27 -5.20
N VAL A 49 -2.21 3.42 -3.88
CA VAL A 49 -1.13 3.27 -2.88
C VAL A 49 -1.34 2.00 -2.07
N HIS A 50 -0.31 1.18 -2.02
CA HIS A 50 -0.28 -0.01 -1.17
C HIS A 50 0.50 0.32 0.12
N GLY A 51 0.30 -0.44 1.18
CA GLY A 51 1.13 -0.30 2.38
C GLY A 51 0.57 0.59 3.50
N VAL A 52 -0.74 0.89 3.49
CA VAL A 52 -1.34 1.66 4.59
C VAL A 52 -1.49 0.76 5.81
N ASP A 53 -0.65 0.93 6.83
CA ASP A 53 -0.62 0.01 7.99
C ASP A 53 -0.99 0.67 9.32
N ASN A 54 -1.29 1.97 9.33
CA ASN A 54 -1.75 2.67 10.52
C ASN A 54 -2.55 3.93 10.19
N GLN A 55 -3.38 4.38 11.14
CA GLN A 55 -4.24 5.55 10.99
C GLN A 55 -3.45 6.85 10.78
N LYS A 56 -2.27 6.98 11.39
CA LYS A 56 -1.44 8.19 11.19
C LYS A 56 -1.02 8.32 9.73
N LEU A 57 -0.63 7.21 9.09
CA LEU A 57 -0.28 7.18 7.68
C LEU A 57 -1.50 7.47 6.79
N ALA A 58 -2.65 6.85 7.07
CA ALA A 58 -3.90 7.14 6.36
C ALA A 58 -4.25 8.64 6.42
N ASN A 59 -4.20 9.25 7.61
CA ASN A 59 -4.47 10.67 7.81
C ASN A 59 -3.48 11.59 7.08
N HIS A 60 -2.20 11.20 7.00
CA HIS A 60 -1.21 11.96 6.24
C HIS A 60 -1.47 11.86 4.73
N LEU A 61 -1.79 10.66 4.23
CA LEU A 61 -2.18 10.43 2.85
C LEU A 61 -3.42 11.23 2.47
N ASP A 62 -4.46 11.20 3.28
CA ASP A 62 -5.71 11.95 3.07
C ASP A 62 -5.44 13.45 2.91
N ARG A 63 -4.69 14.05 3.84
CA ARG A 63 -4.29 15.47 3.76
C ARG A 63 -3.45 15.78 2.52
N ALA A 64 -2.52 14.89 2.17
CA ALA A 64 -1.69 15.07 0.98
C ALA A 64 -2.54 15.05 -0.30
N VAL A 65 -3.44 14.08 -0.46
CA VAL A 65 -4.36 14.00 -1.60
C VAL A 65 -5.26 15.23 -1.66
N SER A 66 -5.80 15.66 -0.52
CA SER A 66 -6.61 16.88 -0.41
C SER A 66 -5.84 18.13 -0.89
N SER A 67 -4.60 18.30 -0.46
CA SER A 67 -3.77 19.47 -0.83
C SER A 67 -3.46 19.56 -2.33
N ILE A 68 -3.46 18.41 -3.03
CA ILE A 68 -3.19 18.33 -4.47
C ILE A 68 -4.46 18.63 -5.28
N GLY A 69 -5.65 18.47 -4.67
CA GLY A 69 -6.93 18.67 -5.34
C GLY A 69 -7.24 17.61 -6.39
N ARG A 70 -6.75 16.37 -6.20
CA ARG A 70 -7.05 15.23 -7.09
C ARG A 70 -8.23 14.40 -6.58
N GLN A 71 -8.72 13.50 -7.43
CA GLN A 71 -9.75 12.53 -7.04
C GLN A 71 -9.27 11.61 -5.90
N PRO A 72 -10.19 11.04 -5.10
CA PRO A 72 -9.84 10.14 -4.01
C PRO A 72 -8.85 9.05 -4.44
N LEU A 73 -7.79 8.86 -3.65
CA LEU A 73 -6.75 7.90 -3.95
C LEU A 73 -7.15 6.52 -3.44
N LYS A 74 -7.14 5.53 -4.32
CA LYS A 74 -7.32 4.13 -3.93
C LYS A 74 -6.18 3.69 -3.03
N VAL A 75 -6.51 2.98 -1.95
CA VAL A 75 -5.51 2.47 -1.00
C VAL A 75 -5.77 1.03 -0.61
N LEU A 76 -4.67 0.29 -0.42
CA LEU A 76 -4.70 -1.03 0.20
C LEU A 76 -4.09 -0.98 1.61
N VAL A 77 -4.81 -1.58 2.57
CA VAL A 77 -4.32 -1.72 3.94
C VAL A 77 -3.33 -2.88 4.01
N GLN A 78 -2.12 -2.64 4.51
CA GLN A 78 -1.14 -3.69 4.68
C GLN A 78 -1.34 -4.40 6.01
N VAL A 79 -1.55 -5.71 5.94
CA VAL A 79 -1.70 -6.62 7.06
C VAL A 79 -0.40 -7.37 7.28
N ASN A 80 0.07 -7.44 8.52
CA ASN A 80 1.19 -8.29 8.90
C ASN A 80 0.69 -9.72 9.09
N THR A 81 0.66 -10.50 8.01
CA THR A 81 0.27 -11.92 8.06
C THR A 81 1.34 -12.84 8.64
N SER A 82 2.57 -12.33 8.80
CA SER A 82 3.72 -13.14 9.26
C SER A 82 3.83 -13.27 10.77
N GLY A 83 3.20 -12.37 11.54
CA GLY A 83 3.31 -12.30 13.00
C GLY A 83 4.65 -11.78 13.53
N GLU A 84 5.60 -11.39 12.68
CA GLU A 84 6.89 -10.85 13.10
C GLU A 84 6.79 -9.36 13.46
N GLU A 85 7.20 -8.97 14.66
CA GLU A 85 7.20 -7.56 15.10
C GLU A 85 8.09 -6.65 14.21
N SER A 86 9.12 -7.22 13.58
CA SER A 86 10.03 -6.48 12.69
C SER A 86 9.41 -6.10 11.33
N LYS A 87 8.20 -6.57 11.02
CA LYS A 87 7.55 -6.34 9.72
C LYS A 87 6.51 -5.22 9.82
N SER A 88 6.44 -4.42 8.76
CA SER A 88 5.38 -3.44 8.60
C SER A 88 4.04 -4.12 8.31
N GLY A 89 2.95 -3.45 8.64
CA GLY A 89 1.60 -3.99 8.53
C GLY A 89 0.86 -3.96 9.86
N VAL A 90 -0.45 -3.75 9.77
CA VAL A 90 -1.35 -3.84 10.92
C VAL A 90 -1.50 -5.30 11.33
N ASP A 91 -1.61 -5.56 12.63
CA ASP A 91 -2.00 -6.88 13.11
C ASP A 91 -3.35 -7.30 12.50
N PRO A 92 -3.54 -8.57 12.09
CA PRO A 92 -4.81 -9.06 11.54
C PRO A 92 -6.04 -8.70 12.39
N SER A 93 -5.91 -8.69 13.72
CA SER A 93 -6.98 -8.32 14.66
C SER A 93 -7.39 -6.85 14.58
N ASN A 94 -6.46 -5.98 14.17
CA ASN A 94 -6.66 -4.53 14.05
C ASN A 94 -6.99 -4.09 12.61
N CYS A 95 -7.01 -5.02 11.65
CA CYS A 95 -7.27 -4.74 10.24
C CYS A 95 -8.63 -4.08 10.01
N ILE A 96 -9.67 -4.54 10.73
CA ILE A 96 -11.04 -4.02 10.59
C ILE A 96 -11.10 -2.54 11.00
N GLU A 97 -10.49 -2.18 12.13
CA GLU A 97 -10.52 -0.82 12.64
C GLU A 97 -9.75 0.15 11.74
N LEU A 98 -8.62 -0.29 11.17
CA LEU A 98 -7.91 0.52 10.18
C LEU A 98 -8.70 0.68 8.88
N ALA A 99 -9.34 -0.37 8.38
CA ALA A 99 -10.17 -0.29 7.17
C ALA A 99 -11.38 0.64 7.36
N LYS A 100 -12.04 0.59 8.54
CA LYS A 100 -13.10 1.54 8.91
C LYS A 100 -12.59 2.98 8.92
N HIS A 101 -11.45 3.22 9.57
CA HIS A 101 -10.84 4.56 9.63
C HIS A 101 -10.60 5.12 8.23
N VAL A 102 -10.01 4.32 7.33
CA VAL A 102 -9.80 4.74 5.93
C VAL A 102 -11.14 5.02 5.23
N LYS A 103 -12.15 4.17 5.41
CA LYS A 103 -13.44 4.29 4.72
C LYS A 103 -14.29 5.46 5.20
N LEU A 104 -14.25 5.76 6.51
CA LEU A 104 -15.17 6.69 7.17
C LEU A 104 -14.54 8.05 7.45
N ASP A 105 -13.26 8.08 7.79
CA ASP A 105 -12.59 9.29 8.31
C ASP A 105 -11.62 9.92 7.29
N CYS A 106 -11.35 9.27 6.16
CA CYS A 106 -10.44 9.75 5.12
C CYS A 106 -11.19 10.00 3.79
N PRO A 107 -11.87 11.16 3.62
CA PRO A 107 -12.72 11.42 2.46
C PRO A 107 -11.97 11.54 1.13
N ASN A 108 -10.65 11.76 1.16
CA ASN A 108 -9.79 11.83 -0.03
C ASN A 108 -9.12 10.49 -0.32
N LEU A 109 -9.46 9.42 0.41
CA LEU A 109 -8.99 8.07 0.16
C LEU A 109 -10.18 7.15 -0.17
N GLU A 110 -9.91 6.16 -1.01
CA GLU A 110 -10.86 5.08 -1.31
C GLU A 110 -10.25 3.77 -0.82
N PHE A 111 -10.84 3.17 0.23
CA PHE A 111 -10.46 1.82 0.62
C PHE A 111 -10.78 0.83 -0.50
N SER A 112 -9.76 0.21 -1.08
CA SER A 112 -9.89 -0.70 -2.23
C SER A 112 -9.48 -2.14 -1.93
N GLY A 113 -8.91 -2.41 -0.75
CA GLY A 113 -8.63 -3.77 -0.31
C GLY A 113 -7.45 -3.91 0.63
N LEU A 114 -6.84 -5.09 0.63
CA LEU A 114 -5.79 -5.48 1.56
C LEU A 114 -4.51 -5.89 0.81
N MET A 115 -3.41 -5.78 1.52
CA MET A 115 -2.09 -6.16 1.04
C MET A 115 -1.34 -6.90 2.15
N THR A 116 -0.43 -7.80 1.79
CA THR A 116 0.62 -8.29 2.70
C THR A 116 1.94 -8.34 1.97
N ILE A 117 3.05 -8.20 2.68
CA ILE A 117 4.38 -8.47 2.13
C ILE A 117 4.77 -9.90 2.52
N GLY A 118 4.98 -10.77 1.53
CA GLY A 118 5.55 -12.11 1.74
C GLY A 118 7.04 -12.03 2.10
N ARG A 119 7.67 -13.10 2.62
CA ARG A 119 9.12 -13.04 2.84
C ARG A 119 9.87 -13.38 1.54
N PRO A 120 10.99 -12.71 1.21
CA PRO A 120 11.92 -13.23 0.22
C PRO A 120 12.48 -14.56 0.74
N ASN A 121 12.34 -15.63 -0.03
CA ASN A 121 12.61 -17.05 0.33
C ASN A 121 11.55 -17.76 1.17
N TYR A 122 10.45 -17.10 1.49
CA TYR A 122 9.27 -17.73 2.06
C TYR A 122 8.20 -17.51 1.01
N THR A 123 8.11 -18.47 0.09
CA THR A 123 6.91 -18.61 -0.75
C THR A 123 5.72 -18.32 0.13
N SER A 124 4.90 -17.32 -0.24
CA SER A 124 3.72 -16.92 0.53
C SER A 124 3.01 -18.19 0.99
N THR A 125 3.14 -18.53 2.27
CA THR A 125 2.66 -19.83 2.72
C THR A 125 1.14 -19.82 2.56
N PRO A 126 0.53 -20.98 2.30
CA PRO A 126 -0.93 -21.08 2.28
C PRO A 126 -1.58 -20.43 3.52
N GLU A 127 -0.90 -20.45 4.66
CA GLU A 127 -1.35 -19.80 5.90
C GLU A 127 -1.38 -18.27 5.84
N ASN A 128 -0.36 -17.60 5.29
CA ASN A 128 -0.37 -16.14 5.17
C ASN A 128 -1.50 -15.67 4.24
N PHE A 129 -1.71 -16.40 3.14
CA PHE A 129 -2.78 -16.12 2.20
C PHE A 129 -4.16 -16.36 2.84
N LYS A 130 -4.34 -17.46 3.58
CA LYS A 130 -5.56 -17.71 4.35
C LYS A 130 -5.83 -16.60 5.37
N THR A 131 -4.81 -16.13 6.09
CA THR A 131 -4.97 -15.01 7.02
C THR A 131 -5.45 -13.76 6.30
N LEU A 132 -4.85 -13.42 5.14
CA LEU A 132 -5.27 -12.26 4.35
C LEU A 132 -6.70 -12.40 3.80
N LEU A 133 -7.08 -13.59 3.33
CA LEU A 133 -8.45 -13.92 2.89
C LEU A 133 -9.45 -13.77 4.04
N ASN A 134 -9.14 -14.28 5.22
CA ASN A 134 -10.00 -14.15 6.40
C ASN A 134 -10.18 -12.68 6.78
N CYS A 135 -9.10 -11.89 6.77
CA CYS A 135 -9.18 -10.44 6.97
C CYS A 135 -10.08 -9.78 5.92
N ARG A 136 -9.99 -10.17 4.64
CA ARG A 136 -10.84 -9.64 3.58
C ARG A 136 -12.31 -9.91 3.87
N THR A 137 -12.66 -11.15 4.18
CA THR A 137 -14.05 -11.55 4.46
C THR A 137 -14.62 -10.74 5.63
N GLU A 138 -13.89 -10.63 6.74
CA GLU A 138 -14.37 -9.87 7.90
C GLU A 138 -14.46 -8.36 7.63
N VAL A 139 -13.47 -7.77 6.95
CA VAL A 139 -13.50 -6.35 6.56
C VAL A 139 -14.67 -6.08 5.62
N CYS A 140 -14.85 -6.90 4.58
CA CYS A 140 -15.94 -6.75 3.63
C CYS A 140 -17.31 -6.86 4.29
N LYS A 141 -17.47 -7.84 5.19
CA LYS A 141 -18.70 -8.02 5.97
C LYS A 141 -19.02 -6.80 6.82
N VAL A 142 -18.04 -6.26 7.54
CA VAL A 142 -18.24 -5.09 8.42
C VAL A 142 -18.47 -3.80 7.63
N LEU A 143 -17.79 -3.64 6.49
CA LEU A 143 -17.93 -2.45 5.63
C LEU A 143 -19.09 -2.55 4.63
N GLY A 144 -19.81 -3.67 4.58
CA GLY A 144 -20.88 -3.90 3.60
C GLY A 144 -20.37 -3.93 2.15
N MET A 145 -19.13 -4.37 1.94
CA MET A 145 -18.49 -4.43 0.62
C MET A 145 -18.57 -5.83 0.02
N VAL A 146 -18.71 -5.91 -1.29
CA VAL A 146 -18.62 -7.18 -2.03
C VAL A 146 -17.16 -7.60 -2.09
N GLU A 147 -16.84 -8.84 -1.69
CA GLU A 147 -15.46 -9.34 -1.67
C GLU A 147 -14.74 -9.23 -3.02
N SER A 148 -15.44 -9.41 -4.15
CA SER A 148 -14.87 -9.26 -5.50
C SER A 148 -14.41 -7.84 -5.84
N ARG A 149 -14.83 -6.83 -5.06
CA ARG A 149 -14.35 -5.44 -5.17
C ARG A 149 -13.23 -5.10 -4.18
N CYS A 150 -12.86 -6.05 -3.31
CA CYS A 150 -11.81 -5.90 -2.32
C CYS A 150 -10.55 -6.60 -2.81
N VAL A 151 -9.65 -5.82 -3.39
CA VAL A 151 -8.41 -6.31 -4.02
C VAL A 151 -7.50 -6.92 -2.96
N LEU A 152 -6.81 -8.00 -3.31
CA LEU A 152 -5.74 -8.59 -2.50
C LEU A 152 -4.41 -8.46 -3.24
N SER A 153 -3.45 -7.78 -2.63
CA SER A 153 -2.08 -7.69 -3.14
C SER A 153 -1.13 -8.46 -2.23
N MET A 154 -0.46 -9.47 -2.77
CA MET A 154 0.63 -10.14 -2.08
C MET A 154 1.93 -9.62 -2.68
N GLY A 155 2.62 -8.74 -1.97
CA GLY A 155 3.91 -8.23 -2.42
C GLY A 155 4.94 -9.35 -2.36
N MET A 156 5.37 -9.84 -3.52
CA MET A 156 6.58 -10.64 -3.66
C MET A 156 7.57 -9.81 -4.48
N SER A 157 8.70 -9.44 -3.90
CA SER A 157 9.71 -8.65 -4.63
C SER A 157 10.42 -9.44 -5.73
N THR A 158 10.17 -10.75 -5.86
CA THR A 158 10.96 -11.66 -6.70
C THR A 158 10.21 -12.71 -7.50
N ASP A 159 8.91 -12.98 -7.28
CA ASP A 159 8.27 -14.17 -7.86
C ASP A 159 6.98 -13.84 -8.62
N PHE A 160 7.08 -13.68 -9.93
CA PHE A 160 5.93 -13.56 -10.84
C PHE A 160 5.34 -14.93 -11.24
N GLU A 161 6.10 -16.02 -11.07
CA GLU A 161 5.75 -17.33 -11.65
C GLU A 161 4.79 -18.16 -10.78
N LEU A 162 4.81 -17.98 -9.45
CA LEU A 162 3.96 -18.73 -8.52
C LEU A 162 2.52 -18.21 -8.39
N GLU A 163 2.23 -17.01 -8.90
CA GLU A 163 0.93 -16.34 -8.72
C GLU A 163 -0.15 -16.83 -9.70
N ILE A 164 0.25 -17.39 -10.84
CA ILE A 164 -0.66 -17.92 -11.87
C ILE A 164 -1.32 -19.22 -11.43
N GLU A 165 -0.71 -19.96 -10.50
CA GLU A 165 -1.19 -21.29 -10.08
C GLU A 165 -2.28 -21.24 -8.99
N MET A 166 -2.45 -20.11 -8.28
CA MET A 166 -3.30 -20.00 -7.08
C MET A 166 -4.67 -19.32 -7.30
N ASP A 167 -5.27 -19.40 -8.50
CA ASP A 167 -6.59 -18.83 -8.84
C ASP A 167 -6.79 -17.37 -8.35
N SER A 168 -5.68 -16.64 -8.39
CA SER A 168 -5.60 -15.28 -7.88
C SER A 168 -6.02 -14.33 -8.99
N THR A 169 -7.33 -14.12 -9.12
CA THR A 169 -7.92 -13.30 -10.18
C THR A 169 -7.41 -11.85 -10.21
N ASN A 170 -6.75 -11.35 -9.15
CA ASN A 170 -6.24 -9.98 -9.07
C ASN A 170 -5.01 -9.79 -8.14
N VAL A 171 -4.00 -10.68 -8.15
CA VAL A 171 -2.75 -10.40 -7.42
C VAL A 171 -1.89 -9.43 -8.24
N LEU A 172 -1.90 -8.16 -7.84
CA LEU A 172 -1.09 -7.11 -8.44
C LEU A 172 0.20 -6.91 -7.63
N ASN A 173 1.31 -7.32 -8.24
CA ASN A 173 2.66 -6.94 -7.84
C ASN A 173 2.97 -5.53 -8.36
N CYS A 174 2.56 -4.51 -7.61
CA CYS A 174 3.26 -3.22 -7.66
C CYS A 174 3.01 -2.44 -6.36
N CYS A 175 4.06 -1.85 -5.79
CA CYS A 175 3.93 -0.96 -4.64
C CYS A 175 3.19 0.34 -4.99
N ILE A 176 3.08 0.68 -6.29
CA ILE A 176 2.39 1.84 -6.85
C ILE A 176 1.83 1.41 -8.21
N LEU A 177 0.50 1.30 -8.35
CA LEU A 177 -0.08 1.13 -9.68
C LEU A 177 -0.16 2.49 -10.37
N LEU A 178 0.50 2.59 -11.52
CA LEU A 178 0.37 3.71 -12.44
C LEU A 178 -0.64 3.30 -13.52
N GLU A 179 -1.72 4.05 -13.67
CA GLU A 179 -2.59 3.88 -14.84
C GLU A 179 -1.85 4.42 -16.07
N GLN A 180 -1.72 3.60 -17.11
CA GLN A 180 -1.28 4.06 -18.42
C GLN A 180 -2.52 4.47 -19.22
N ASP A 181 -2.49 5.68 -19.76
CA ASP A 181 -3.46 6.16 -20.77
C ASP A 181 -3.30 5.41 -22.09
#